data_AF-A0AA96GGP0-F1
#
_entry.id   AF-A0AA96GGP0-F1
#
_cell.length_a   1.000
_cell.length_b   1.000
_cell.length_c   1.000
_cell.angle_alpha   90.00
_cell.angle_beta   90.00
_cell.angle_gamma   90.00
#
_symmetry.space_group_name_H-M   'P 1'
#
loop_
_entity.id
_entity.type
_entity.pdbx_description
1 polymer ?
#
loop_
_entity_poly.entity_id
_entity_poly.type
_entity_poly.pdbx_seq_one_letter_code
_entity_poly.pdbx_strand_id
1 'polypeptide(L)' 'MHLPRSQGRKTVSVMRGLMMLCPACYDSIHEEKLVDEKNYVADHETFFDVICPGCEDLNRPLIDDMLGSSE' A
#
# COMPACT_ATOMS: atom_id res chain seq x y z
N MET A 1 3.15 15.10 -17.40
CA MET A 1 3.07 13.95 -16.46
C MET A 1 1.65 13.86 -15.93
N HIS A 2 0.84 12.96 -16.50
CA HIS A 2 -0.53 12.73 -16.06
C HIS A 2 -0.51 12.01 -14.71
N LEU A 3 -0.88 12.69 -13.63
CA LEU A 3 -1.18 12.05 -12.34
C LEU A 3 -2.55 11.38 -12.47
N PRO A 4 -2.68 10.05 -12.38
CA PRO A 4 -3.99 9.43 -12.38
C PRO A 4 -4.75 9.87 -11.13
N ARG A 5 -5.88 10.55 -11.35
CA ARG A 5 -6.91 10.86 -10.35
C ARG A 5 -7.10 9.65 -9.43
N SER A 6 -7.14 9.88 -8.12
CA SER A 6 -7.31 8.88 -7.05
C SER A 6 -8.68 8.15 -7.06
N GLN A 7 -9.30 7.93 -8.22
CA GLN A 7 -10.49 7.11 -8.40
C GLN A 7 -10.03 5.67 -8.66
N GLY A 8 -10.03 4.84 -7.61
CA GLY A 8 -9.71 3.41 -7.73
C GLY A 8 -8.50 2.93 -6.92
N ARG A 9 -8.17 3.58 -5.79
CA ARG A 9 -7.21 3.00 -4.84
C ARG A 9 -7.75 1.67 -4.33
N LYS A 10 -6.93 0.63 -4.38
CA LYS A 10 -7.30 -0.74 -4.01
C LYS A 10 -6.47 -1.18 -2.83
N THR A 11 -7.05 -2.00 -1.97
CA THR A 11 -6.37 -2.51 -0.78
C THR A 11 -5.91 -3.94 -1.00
N VAL A 12 -4.75 -4.25 -0.44
CA VAL A 12 -4.21 -5.62 -0.34
C VAL A 12 -3.88 -5.93 1.10
N SER A 13 -3.97 -7.22 1.46
CA SER A 13 -3.60 -7.70 2.77
C SER A 13 -2.14 -8.12 2.76
N VAL A 14 -1.40 -7.72 3.78
CA VAL A 14 0.01 -8.06 4.03
C VAL A 14 0.14 -8.61 5.45
N MET A 15 1.23 -9.30 5.78
CA MET A 15 1.50 -9.82 7.14
C MET A 15 1.25 -8.79 8.26
N ARG A 16 1.61 -7.54 8.00
CA ARG A 16 1.47 -6.46 8.98
C ARG A 16 0.06 -5.87 9.04
N GLY A 17 -0.78 -6.01 8.01
CA GLY A 17 -2.13 -5.44 8.00
C GLY A 17 -2.65 -5.18 6.58
N LEU A 18 -3.20 -3.99 6.34
CA LEU A 18 -3.71 -3.60 5.02
C LEU A 18 -2.83 -2.51 4.42
N MET A 19 -2.54 -2.61 3.12
CA MET A 19 -1.92 -1.53 2.36
C MET A 19 -2.87 -1.03 1.28
N MET A 20 -2.86 0.29 1.06
CA MET A 20 -3.61 0.97 0.02
C MET A 20 -2.67 1.29 -1.14
N LEU A 21 -2.98 0.73 -2.30
CA LEU A 21 -2.20 0.87 -3.52
C LEU A 21 -2.89 1.80 -4.51
N CYS A 22 -2.09 2.48 -5.31
CA CYS A 22 -2.57 3.12 -6.53
C CYS A 22 -2.96 2.04 -7.57
N PRO A 23 -3.82 2.36 -8.55
CA PRO A 23 -4.28 1.37 -9.53
C PRO A 23 -3.14 0.76 -10.35
N ALA A 24 -2.07 1.52 -10.62
CA ALA A 24 -0.91 1.01 -11.35
C ALA A 24 -0.13 -0.04 -10.55
N CYS A 25 0.18 0.24 -9.27
CA CYS A 25 0.88 -0.74 -8.43
C CYS A 25 0.02 -1.97 -8.15
N TYR A 26 -1.30 -1.80 -8.01
CA TYR A 26 -2.21 -2.93 -7.86
C TYR A 26 -2.20 -3.83 -9.11
N ASP A 27 -2.16 -3.25 -10.31
CA ASP A 27 -2.06 -4.03 -11.56
C ASP A 27 -0.72 -4.76 -11.66
N SER A 28 0.40 -4.08 -11.36
CA SER A 28 1.74 -4.68 -11.41
C SER A 28 1.90 -5.88 -10.47
N ILE A 29 1.42 -5.81 -9.23
CA ILE A 29 1.53 -6.96 -8.30
C ILE A 29 0.64 -8.14 -8.70
N HIS A 30 -0.43 -7.89 -9.44
CA HIS A 30 -1.31 -8.94 -9.99
C HIS A 30 -0.68 -9.57 -11.23
N GLU A 31 -0.04 -8.78 -12.09
CA GLU A 31 0.73 -9.25 -13.24
C GLU A 31 1.91 -10.13 -12.79
N GLU A 32 2.65 -9.67 -11.78
CA GLU A 32 3.79 -10.38 -11.18
C GLU A 32 3.37 -11.53 -10.24
N LYS A 33 2.05 -11.73 -10.03
CA LYS A 33 1.47 -12.75 -9.14
C LYS A 33 2.04 -12.72 -7.72
N LEU A 34 2.31 -11.53 -7.22
CA LEU A 34 2.77 -11.29 -5.84
C LEU A 34 1.64 -11.41 -4.82
N VAL A 35 0.40 -11.40 -5.29
CA VAL A 35 -0.82 -11.58 -4.49
C VAL A 35 -1.54 -12.87 -4.82
N ASP A 36 -2.10 -13.48 -3.78
CA ASP A 36 -2.95 -14.65 -3.88
C ASP A 36 -4.41 -14.30 -4.28
N GLU A 37 -5.25 -15.30 -4.53
CA GLU A 37 -6.69 -15.14 -4.83
C GLU A 37 -7.44 -14.29 -3.79
N LYS A 38 -6.96 -14.26 -2.54
CA LYS A 38 -7.50 -13.43 -1.46
C LYS A 38 -6.93 -12.01 -1.40
N ASN A 39 -6.19 -11.56 -2.42
CA ASN A 39 -5.43 -10.32 -2.41
C ASN A 39 -4.45 -10.23 -1.22
N TYR A 40 -3.81 -11.36 -0.90
CA TYR A 40 -2.83 -11.45 0.17
C TYR A 40 -1.41 -11.54 -0.41
N VAL A 41 -0.52 -10.66 0.05
CA VAL A 41 0.89 -10.65 -0.33
C VAL A 41 1.67 -11.54 0.64
N ALA A 42 2.21 -12.65 0.13
CA ALA A 42 3.10 -13.51 0.88
C ALA A 42 4.56 -13.02 0.81
N ASP A 43 5.00 -12.57 -0.37
CA ASP A 43 6.37 -12.11 -0.61
C ASP A 43 6.46 -10.59 -0.44
N HIS A 44 6.69 -10.16 0.80
CA HIS A 44 6.73 -8.74 1.14
C HIS A 44 7.99 -8.05 0.60
N GLU A 45 9.13 -8.74 0.48
CA GLU A 45 10.37 -8.14 -0.02
C GLU A 45 10.22 -7.69 -1.47
N THR A 46 9.74 -8.57 -2.34
CA THR A 46 9.51 -8.24 -3.76
C THR A 46 8.38 -7.22 -3.90
N PHE A 47 7.31 -7.36 -3.10
CA PHE A 47 6.21 -6.40 -3.11
C PHE A 47 6.66 -4.96 -2.80
N PHE A 48 7.51 -4.76 -1.80
CA PHE A 48 8.00 -3.42 -1.46
C PHE A 48 8.93 -2.81 -2.53
N ASP A 49 9.58 -3.64 -3.36
CA ASP A 49 10.38 -3.19 -4.50
C ASP A 49 9.52 -2.72 -5.69
N VAL A 50 8.36 -3.35 -5.88
CA VAL A 50 7.43 -3.07 -7.00
C VAL A 50 6.52 -1.87 -6.75
N ILE A 51 6.10 -1.63 -5.50
CA ILE A 51 5.16 -0.55 -5.19
C ILE A 51 5.83 0.82 -5.18
N CYS A 52 5.08 1.86 -5.56
CA CYS A 52 5.58 3.23 -5.53
C CYS A 52 5.50 3.83 -4.11
N PRO A 53 6.32 4.85 -3.79
CA PRO A 53 6.29 5.53 -2.50
C PRO A 53 4.99 6.32 -2.24
N GLY A 54 4.08 6.41 -3.21
CA GLY A 54 2.74 6.96 -3.04
C GLY A 54 1.70 5.97 -2.51
N CYS A 55 2.07 4.71 -2.30
CA CYS A 55 1.22 3.70 -1.67
C CYS A 55 1.26 3.87 -0.15
N GLU A 56 0.11 3.72 0.50
CA GLU A 56 -0.05 4.02 1.93
C GLU A 56 -0.23 2.73 2.73
N ASP A 57 0.54 2.57 3.80
CA ASP A 57 0.32 1.51 4.78
C ASP A 57 -0.81 1.92 5.74
N LEU A 58 -1.92 1.19 5.72
CA LEU A 58 -3.06 1.44 6.61
C LEU A 58 -2.88 0.78 7.98
N ASN A 59 -1.81 -0.02 8.17
CA ASN A 59 -1.48 -0.59 9.47
C ASN A 59 -0.69 0.36 10.36
N ARG A 60 -0.09 1.41 9.80
CA ARG A 60 0.58 2.45 10.58
C ARG A 60 -0.42 2.91 11.64
N PRO A 61 -0.15 2.66 12.94
CA PRO A 61 -1.06 3.09 13.98
C PRO A 61 -1.33 4.57 13.73
N LEU A 62 -2.58 4.99 13.94
CA LEU A 62 -2.93 6.39 14.11
C LEU A 62 -2.19 6.90 15.36
N ILE A 63 -0.85 6.95 15.33
CA ILE A 63 -0.06 7.84 16.15
C ILE A 63 -0.33 9.20 15.54
N ASP A 64 -1.48 9.70 15.96
CA ASP A 64 -1.86 11.09 15.97
C ASP A 64 -0.63 11.91 16.35
N ASP A 65 -0.44 12.95 15.56
CA ASP A 65 0.52 14.02 15.74
C ASP A 65 0.30 14.67 17.12
N MET A 66 0.88 14.10 18.19
CA MET A 66 1.00 14.74 19.50
C MET A 66 2.46 14.83 19.92
N LEU A 67 3.28 15.44 19.07
CA LEU A 67 4.54 16.08 19.46
C LEU A 67 4.43 17.56 19.12
N GLY A 68 3.81 18.36 20.00
CA GLY A 68 3.67 19.78 19.72
C GLY A 68 3.00 20.70 20.74
N SER A 69 2.92 20.37 22.03
CA SER A 69 2.74 21.39 23.07
C SER A 69 3.78 21.19 24.16
N SER A 70 4.96 21.78 23.96
CA SER A 70 5.81 22.15 25.09
C SER A 70 5.23 23.44 25.67
N GLU A 71 4.58 23.32 26.82
CA GLU A 71 4.32 24.44 27.74
C GLU A 71 5.60 24.85 28.48
#